data_AF-A0A972XWE5-F1
#
_entry.id   AF-A0A972XWE5-F1
#
_cell.length_a   1.000
_cell.length_b   1.000
_cell.length_c   1.000
_cell.angle_alpha   90.00
_cell.angle_beta   90.00
_cell.angle_gamma   90.00
#
_symmetry.space_group_name_H-M   'P 1'
#
loop_
_entity.id
_entity.type
_entity.pdbx_description
1 polymer ?
#
loop_
_entity_poly.entity_id
_entity_poly.type
_entity_poly.pdbx_seq_one_letter_code
_entity_poly.pdbx_strand_id
1 'polypeptide(L)'
;MANIKSKEKRLKQNKKRALSNKSFKSKMKTSIKLAESSRLEKDVNDAVRLVDSAVSKKIIKKGNGSKLKSKLHKIEVVKESPKKPAPKKVEVKKTETKKEEVKKTETKKEETKKEETK
;
A
#
# COMPACT_ATOMS: atom_id res chain seq x y z
N MET A 1 -12.79 -25.15 -20.46
CA MET A 1 -12.88 -24.13 -21.54
C MET A 1 -14.27 -23.50 -21.49
N ALA A 2 -14.42 -22.22 -21.85
CA ALA A 2 -15.73 -21.57 -21.86
C ALA A 2 -16.28 -21.58 -23.29
N ASN A 3 -17.26 -22.44 -23.57
CA ASN A 3 -17.70 -22.70 -24.95
C ASN A 3 -18.76 -21.70 -25.46
N ILE A 4 -19.20 -20.75 -24.61
CA ILE A 4 -20.21 -19.75 -24.94
C ILE A 4 -19.61 -18.36 -24.65
N LYS A 5 -19.84 -17.38 -25.53
CA LYS A 5 -19.33 -16.00 -25.39
C LYS A 5 -19.61 -15.39 -24.00
N SER A 6 -20.80 -15.63 -23.45
CA SER A 6 -21.18 -15.18 -22.10
C SER A 6 -20.35 -15.83 -21.00
N LYS A 7 -20.06 -17.14 -21.12
CA LYS A 7 -19.19 -17.88 -20.18
C LYS A 7 -17.74 -17.36 -20.25
N GLU A 8 -17.24 -17.06 -21.45
CA GLU A 8 -15.89 -16.50 -21.63
C GLU A 8 -15.77 -15.12 -20.96
N LYS A 9 -16.78 -14.26 -21.15
CA LYS A 9 -16.88 -12.96 -20.46
C LYS A 9 -16.87 -13.13 -18.94
N ARG A 10 -17.68 -14.05 -18.40
CA ARG A 10 -17.71 -14.33 -16.96
C ARG A 10 -16.37 -14.84 -16.44
N LEU A 11 -15.67 -15.68 -17.20
CA LEU A 11 -14.34 -16.18 -16.85
C LEU A 11 -13.32 -15.03 -16.77
N LYS A 12 -13.31 -14.12 -17.75
CA LYS A 12 -12.45 -12.91 -17.74
C LYS A 12 -12.76 -12.01 -16.53
N GLN A 13 -14.04 -11.75 -16.24
CA GLN A 13 -14.46 -10.94 -15.10
C GLN A 13 -14.10 -11.59 -13.76
N ASN A 14 -14.33 -12.89 -13.62
CA ASN A 14 -14.04 -13.64 -12.41
C ASN A 14 -12.53 -13.69 -12.13
N LYS A 15 -11.68 -13.84 -13.15
CA LYS A 15 -10.21 -13.74 -13.01
C LYS A 15 -9.80 -12.39 -12.41
N LYS A 16 -10.31 -11.28 -12.95
CA LYS A 16 -10.01 -9.93 -12.42
C LYS A 16 -10.47 -9.76 -10.97
N ARG A 17 -11.70 -10.18 -10.66
CA ARG A 17 -12.25 -10.13 -9.29
C ARG A 17 -11.47 -11.03 -8.34
N ALA A 18 -11.06 -12.22 -8.77
CA ALA A 18 -10.31 -13.17 -7.96
C ALA A 18 -8.94 -12.60 -7.57
N LEU A 19 -8.22 -11.96 -8.49
CA LEU A 19 -6.92 -11.33 -8.20
C LEU A 19 -7.05 -10.20 -7.17
N SER A 20 -8.01 -9.29 -7.38
CA SER A 20 -8.27 -8.19 -6.43
C SER A 20 -8.68 -8.71 -5.04
N ASN A 21 -9.59 -9.69 -5.00
CA ASN A 21 -10.03 -10.30 -3.75
C ASN A 21 -8.92 -11.07 -3.05
N LYS A 22 -8.03 -11.73 -3.80
CA LYS A 22 -6.88 -12.45 -3.24
C LYS A 22 -5.92 -11.48 -2.55
N SER A 23 -5.58 -10.36 -3.21
CA SER A 23 -4.74 -9.30 -2.63
C SER A 23 -5.37 -8.75 -1.34
N PHE A 24 -6.65 -8.37 -1.38
CA PHE A 24 -7.34 -7.83 -0.21
C PHE A 24 -7.42 -8.85 0.95
N LYS A 25 -7.77 -10.11 0.66
CA LYS A 25 -7.80 -11.18 1.65
C LYS A 25 -6.44 -11.42 2.27
N SER A 26 -5.37 -11.36 1.48
CA SER A 26 -4.00 -11.49 2.00
C SER A 26 -3.67 -10.36 2.95
N LYS A 27 -3.90 -9.10 2.54
CA LYS A 27 -3.68 -7.92 3.38
C LYS A 27 -4.42 -8.01 4.70
N MET A 28 -5.71 -8.36 4.66
CA MET A 28 -6.55 -8.54 5.86
C MET A 28 -6.02 -9.66 6.78
N LYS A 29 -5.59 -10.80 6.21
CA LYS A 29 -5.02 -11.89 7.02
C LYS A 29 -3.71 -11.46 7.68
N THR A 30 -2.86 -10.74 6.95
CA THR A 30 -1.59 -10.24 7.48
C THR A 30 -1.80 -9.24 8.60
N SER A 31 -2.74 -8.30 8.46
CA SER A 31 -3.05 -7.33 9.52
C SER A 31 -3.60 -8.00 10.78
N ILE A 32 -4.43 -9.04 10.63
CA ILE A 32 -4.94 -9.82 11.78
C ILE A 32 -3.78 -10.50 12.50
N LYS A 33 -2.89 -11.17 11.78
CA LYS A 33 -1.69 -11.80 12.38
C LYS A 33 -0.79 -10.78 13.08
N LEU A 34 -0.60 -9.61 12.46
CA LEU A 34 0.19 -8.54 13.05
C LEU A 34 -0.43 -8.09 14.37
N ALA A 35 -1.73 -7.80 14.40
CA ALA A 35 -2.46 -7.40 15.60
C ALA A 35 -2.38 -8.45 16.73
N GLU A 36 -2.47 -9.74 16.38
CA GLU A 36 -2.31 -10.85 17.34
C GLU A 36 -0.90 -10.89 17.95
N SER A 37 0.13 -10.57 17.15
CA SER A 37 1.53 -10.59 17.58
C SER A 37 1.98 -9.33 18.33
N SER A 38 1.62 -8.15 17.83
CA SER A 38 2.10 -6.86 18.36
C SER A 38 1.27 -6.39 19.54
N ARG A 39 -0.04 -6.73 19.56
CA ARG A 39 -1.03 -6.28 20.54
C ARG A 39 -1.08 -4.75 20.71
N LEU A 40 -0.63 -4.02 19.69
CA LEU A 40 -0.67 -2.56 19.66
C LEU A 40 -2.06 -2.10 19.24
N GLU A 41 -2.55 -1.05 19.88
CA GLU A 41 -3.89 -0.51 19.60
C GLU A 41 -4.08 -0.11 18.13
N LYS A 42 -3.05 0.45 17.52
CA LYS A 42 -3.06 0.86 16.10
C LYS A 42 -3.28 -0.33 15.16
N ASP A 43 -2.54 -1.42 15.38
CA ASP A 43 -2.62 -2.61 14.53
C ASP A 43 -3.97 -3.31 14.67
N VAL A 44 -4.51 -3.38 15.89
CA VAL A 44 -5.85 -3.91 16.15
C VAL A 44 -6.91 -3.07 15.42
N ASN A 45 -6.84 -1.75 15.52
CA ASN A 45 -7.76 -0.84 14.84
C ASN A 45 -7.68 -0.95 13.32
N ASP A 46 -6.49 -1.06 12.75
CA ASP A 46 -6.30 -1.23 11.32
C ASP A 46 -6.81 -2.59 10.82
N ALA A 47 -6.63 -3.65 11.61
CA ALA A 47 -7.22 -4.95 11.32
C ALA A 47 -8.76 -4.90 11.32
N VAL A 48 -9.38 -4.24 12.30
CA VAL A 48 -10.84 -4.06 12.35
C VAL A 48 -11.35 -3.29 11.13
N ARG A 49 -10.71 -2.17 10.76
CA ARG A 49 -11.06 -1.37 9.57
C ARG A 49 -11.01 -2.21 8.28
N LEU A 50 -9.98 -3.06 8.13
CA LEU A 50 -9.85 -3.93 6.96
C LEU A 50 -10.93 -5.01 6.93
N VAL A 51 -11.30 -5.58 8.08
CA VAL A 51 -12.40 -6.56 8.17
C VAL A 51 -13.73 -5.92 7.76
N ASP A 52 -14.05 -4.73 8.26
CA ASP A 52 -15.29 -4.03 7.90
C ASP A 52 -15.33 -3.62 6.43
N SER A 53 -14.19 -3.19 5.89
CA SER A 53 -14.03 -2.93 4.46
C SER A 53 -14.27 -4.20 3.61
N ALA A 54 -13.81 -5.37 4.05
CA ALA A 54 -14.08 -6.64 3.36
C ALA A 54 -15.57 -7.02 3.40
N VAL A 55 -16.27 -6.74 4.51
CA VAL A 55 -17.72 -6.99 4.62
C VAL A 55 -18.49 -6.06 3.69
N SER A 56 -18.18 -4.75 3.71
CA SER A 56 -18.81 -3.76 2.82
C SER A 56 -18.61 -4.10 1.34
N LYS A 57 -17.39 -4.53 0.96
CA LYS A 57 -17.06 -4.98 -0.40
C LYS A 57 -17.60 -6.38 -0.74
N LYS A 58 -18.34 -7.04 0.16
CA LYS A 58 -18.88 -8.40 0.01
C LYS A 58 -17.81 -9.46 -0.31
N ILE A 59 -16.57 -9.24 0.11
CA ILE A 59 -15.46 -10.20 -0.03
C ILE A 59 -15.57 -11.32 1.00
N ILE A 60 -16.13 -11.00 2.18
CA ILE A 60 -16.47 -11.94 3.26
C ILE A 60 -17.93 -11.76 3.67
N LYS A 61 -18.57 -12.83 4.18
CA LYS A 61 -19.94 -12.78 4.69
C LYS A 61 -19.98 -12.02 6.02
N LYS A 62 -21.09 -11.33 6.30
CA LYS A 62 -21.32 -10.56 7.54
C LYS A 62 -20.97 -11.36 8.80
N GLY A 63 -21.45 -12.61 8.92
CA GLY A 63 -21.17 -13.47 10.06
C GLY A 63 -19.68 -13.81 10.24
N ASN A 64 -18.93 -13.98 9.16
CA ASN A 64 -17.48 -14.20 9.25
C ASN A 64 -16.77 -12.91 9.70
N GLY A 65 -17.20 -11.74 9.20
CA GLY A 65 -16.72 -10.45 9.67
C GLY A 65 -16.95 -10.25 11.17
N SER A 66 -18.17 -10.52 11.66
CA SER A 66 -18.50 -10.42 13.09
C SER A 66 -17.64 -11.33 13.97
N LYS A 67 -17.40 -12.58 13.54
CA LYS A 67 -16.52 -13.52 14.25
C LYS A 67 -15.08 -13.00 14.32
N LEU A 68 -14.55 -12.44 13.23
CA LEU A 68 -13.20 -11.87 13.22
C LEU A 68 -13.08 -10.65 14.13
N LYS A 69 -14.05 -9.73 14.09
CA LYS A 69 -14.07 -8.58 15.00
C LYS A 69 -14.15 -8.98 16.47
N SER A 70 -15.03 -9.94 16.80
CA SER A 70 -15.13 -10.47 18.16
C SER A 70 -13.80 -11.05 18.65
N LYS A 71 -13.04 -11.74 17.79
CA LYS A 71 -11.69 -12.22 18.14
C LYS A 71 -10.71 -11.07 18.38
N LEU A 72 -10.70 -10.07 17.51
CA LEU A 72 -9.80 -8.91 17.64
C LEU A 72 -10.07 -8.11 18.92
N HIS A 73 -11.34 -7.90 19.29
CA HIS A 73 -11.70 -7.19 20.52
C HIS A 73 -11.39 -7.97 21.81
N LYS A 74 -11.14 -9.27 21.74
CA LYS A 74 -10.69 -10.08 22.88
C LYS A 74 -9.18 -9.96 23.13
N ILE A 75 -8.43 -9.38 22.20
CA ILE A 75 -6.99 -9.18 22.38
C ILE A 75 -6.81 -8.08 23.42
N GLU A 76 -6.08 -8.37 24.48
CA GLU A 76 -5.65 -7.36 25.46
C GLU A 76 -4.68 -6.40 24.77
N VAL A 77 -5.07 -5.13 24.72
CA VAL A 77 -4.35 -4.10 23.97
C VAL A 77 -3.35 -3.40 24.87
N VAL A 78 -2.09 -3.38 24.46
CA VAL A 78 -1.07 -2.53 25.07
C VAL A 78 -1.19 -1.14 24.43
N LYS A 79 -1.60 -0.15 25.23
CA LYS A 79 -1.62 1.24 24.78
C LYS A 79 -0.19 1.70 24.54
N GLU A 80 0.12 2.08 23.31
CA GLU A 80 1.35 2.79 23.03
C GLU A 80 1.33 4.10 23.81
N SER A 81 2.28 4.28 24.73
CA SER A 81 2.52 5.58 25.34
C SER A 81 2.88 6.59 24.24
N PRO A 82 2.33 7.81 24.29
CA PRO A 82 2.56 8.79 23.24
C PRO A 82 4.05 9.13 23.20
N LYS A 83 4.75 8.67 22.16
CA LYS A 83 6.07 9.22 21.82
C LYS A 83 5.88 10.71 21.55
N LYS A 84 6.32 11.54 22.50
CA LYS A 84 6.41 13.00 22.35
C LYS A 84 7.03 13.30 20.97
N PRO A 85 6.46 14.22 20.17
CA PRO A 85 7.08 14.61 18.92
C PRO A 85 8.43 15.24 19.23
N ALA A 86 9.52 14.64 18.73
CA ALA A 86 10.83 15.24 18.79
C ALA A 86 10.80 16.62 18.09
N PRO A 87 11.43 17.66 18.68
CA PRO A 87 11.30 19.03 18.22
C PRO A 87 11.85 19.24 16.81
N LYS A 88 11.05 19.86 15.95
CA LYS A 88 11.51 20.41 14.66
C LYS A 88 12.49 21.54 14.93
N LYS A 89 13.71 21.40 14.40
CA LYS A 89 14.73 22.45 14.32
C LYS A 89 14.27 23.49 13.28
N VAL A 90 13.88 24.67 13.74
CA VAL A 90 13.91 25.95 12.99
C VAL A 90 15.30 26.53 13.34
N GLU A 91 16.19 26.95 12.44
CA GLU A 91 16.21 28.11 11.52
C GLU A 91 17.39 27.85 10.54
N VAL A 92 17.34 28.27 9.26
CA VAL A 92 18.03 29.48 8.76
C VAL A 92 17.26 30.07 7.57
N LYS A 93 16.94 31.37 7.67
CA LYS A 93 16.45 32.28 6.61
C LYS A 93 17.58 32.67 5.65
N LYS A 94 17.27 32.81 4.35
CA LYS A 94 17.87 33.71 3.33
C LYS A 94 16.91 33.72 2.12
N THR A 95 15.96 34.66 1.99
CA THR A 95 16.03 35.99 1.31
C THR A 95 16.32 35.93 -0.19
N GLU A 96 15.50 36.68 -0.94
CA GLU A 96 15.23 36.64 -2.38
C GLU A 96 16.21 37.48 -3.27
N THR A 97 16.10 37.26 -4.60
CA THR A 97 16.30 38.18 -5.76
C THR A 97 17.65 38.32 -6.53
N LYS A 98 17.51 38.12 -7.86
CA LYS A 98 18.04 38.82 -9.07
C LYS A 98 19.42 38.48 -9.72
N LYS A 99 19.30 38.11 -11.03
CA LYS A 99 19.91 38.67 -12.28
C LYS A 99 20.89 37.81 -13.14
N GLU A 100 20.53 37.74 -14.44
CA GLU A 100 21.34 37.69 -15.69
C GLU A 100 22.20 36.44 -15.96
N GLU A 101 21.84 35.54 -16.89
CA GLU A 101 22.03 35.57 -18.36
C GLU A 101 23.43 36.00 -18.86
N VAL A 102 24.14 35.08 -19.57
CA VAL A 102 24.64 35.22 -20.97
C VAL A 102 25.93 34.39 -21.27
N LYS A 103 25.81 33.53 -22.31
CA LYS A 103 26.78 33.03 -23.34
C LYS A 103 27.76 31.87 -23.11
N LYS A 104 27.43 30.77 -23.83
CA LYS A 104 28.15 30.10 -24.95
C LYS A 104 29.60 29.63 -24.76
N THR A 105 29.79 28.31 -24.89
CA THR A 105 30.55 27.68 -26.00
C THR A 105 30.03 26.26 -26.27
N GLU A 106 29.69 26.01 -27.53
CA GLU A 106 29.31 24.71 -28.09
C GLU A 106 30.56 23.98 -28.66
N THR A 107 30.46 22.64 -28.75
CA THR A 107 31.15 21.70 -29.66
C THR A 107 32.66 21.41 -29.51
N LYS A 108 33.05 20.14 -29.24
CA LYS A 108 33.41 19.13 -30.28
C LYS A 108 34.05 17.85 -29.68
N LYS A 109 33.85 16.71 -30.37
CA LYS A 109 34.24 15.29 -30.14
C LYS A 109 33.14 14.50 -29.41
N GLU A 110 32.11 13.95 -30.05
CA GLU A 110 32.06 13.14 -31.30
C GLU A 110 33.02 11.95 -31.29
N GLU A 111 32.42 10.79 -30.97
CA GLU A 111 32.55 9.47 -31.58
C GLU A 111 33.93 8.90 -31.94
N THR A 112 34.23 7.75 -31.35
CA THR A 112 34.83 6.52 -31.96
C THR A 112 35.03 5.54 -30.79
N LYS A 113 34.73 4.25 -30.82
CA LYS A 113 34.37 3.31 -31.89
C LYS A 113 33.67 2.10 -31.25
N LYS A 114 32.62 1.60 -31.90
CA LYS A 114 32.26 0.18 -31.89
C LYS A 114 33.42 -0.62 -32.51
N GLU A 115 33.62 -1.83 -31.99
CA GLU A 115 34.28 -3.03 -32.53
C GLU A 115 34.91 -3.70 -31.30
N GLU A 116 34.87 -4.99 -31.03
CA GLU A 116 34.41 -6.23 -31.67
C GLU A 116 34.76 -7.30 -30.61
N THR A 117 34.01 -8.39 -30.43
CA THR A 117 34.41 -9.78 -30.77
C THR A 117 33.60 -10.69 -29.82
N LYS A 118 33.14 -11.89 -30.16
CA LYS A 118 33.08 -12.69 -31.39
C LYS A 118 32.02 -13.77 -31.13
#